data_AF-A0A920SJY0-F1
#
_entry.id   AF-A0A920SJY0-F1
#
_cell.length_a   1.000
_cell.length_b   1.000
_cell.length_c   1.000
_cell.angle_alpha   90.00
_cell.angle_beta   90.00
_cell.angle_gamma   90.00
#
_symmetry.space_group_name_H-M   'P 1'
#
loop_
_entity.id
_entity.type
_entity.pdbx_description
1 polymer ?
#
loop_
_entity_poly.entity_id
_entity_poly.type
_entity_poly.pdbx_seq_one_letter_code
_entity_poly.pdbx_strand_id
1 'polypeptide(L)' 'MRILFIGDVVGRPGRRALRRLLPEIQDTHSPELTVVNAENAAGGFGVTAEIVDEFLASGEIDLLTSGNHIWDKPEGTNHC' A
#
# COMPACT_ATOMS: atom_id res chain seq x y z
N MET A 1 -14.07 1.28 16.45
CA MET A 1 -13.17 1.80 15.40
C MET A 1 -11.73 1.45 15.68
N ARG A 2 -11.25 0.34 15.08
CA ARG A 2 -9.84 -0.03 15.01
C ARG A 2 -9.28 0.28 13.63
N ILE A 3 -8.13 0.93 13.57
CA ILE A 3 -7.44 1.26 12.32
C ILE A 3 -6.12 0.49 12.27
N LEU A 4 -5.85 -0.17 11.16
CA LEU A 4 -4.55 -0.75 10.84
C LEU A 4 -3.82 0.20 9.89
N PHE A 5 -2.67 0.71 10.34
CA PHE A 5 -1.81 1.55 9.50
C PHE A 5 -0.51 0.81 9.22
N ILE A 6 -0.22 0.58 7.94
CA ILE A 6 1.03 -0.01 7.47
C ILE A 6 1.94 1.11 6.99
N GLY A 7 3.15 1.16 7.54
CA GLY A 7 4.20 2.07 7.10
C GLY A 7 4.71 1.73 5.69
N ASP A 8 5.84 2.32 5.33
CA ASP A 8 6.38 2.27 3.98
C ASP A 8 6.50 0.86 3.39
N VAL A 9 5.79 0.65 2.29
CA VAL A 9 5.97 -0.53 1.46
C VAL A 9 7.10 -0.27 0.48
N VAL A 10 8.26 -0.89 0.74
CA VAL A 10 9.47 -0.65 -0.06
C VAL A 10 9.68 -1.75 -1.10
N GLY A 11 9.48 -1.40 -2.37
CA GLY A 11 9.79 -2.24 -3.52
C GLY A 11 9.10 -3.61 -3.54
N ARG A 12 9.64 -4.53 -4.35
CA ARG A 12 9.12 -5.91 -4.48
C ARG A 12 9.13 -6.70 -3.15
N PRO A 13 10.16 -6.60 -2.28
CA PRO A 13 10.14 -7.30 -1.00
C PRO A 13 9.00 -6.83 -0.09
N GLY A 14 8.78 -5.51 0.01
CA GLY A 14 7.69 -4.93 0.78
C GLY A 14 6.32 -5.38 0.27
N ARG A 15 6.09 -5.30 -1.04
CA ARG A 15 4.83 -5.76 -1.66
C ARG A 15 4.54 -7.23 -1.38
N ARG A 16 5.56 -8.10 -1.47
CA ARG A 16 5.42 -9.52 -1.16
C ARG A 16 5.12 -9.77 0.31
N ALA A 17 5.77 -9.04 1.21
CA ALA A 17 5.51 -9.15 2.64
C ALA A 17 4.09 -8.71 2.98
N LEU A 18 3.64 -7.58 2.44
CA LEU A 18 2.28 -7.07 2.60
C LEU A 18 1.25 -8.11 2.17
N ARG A 19 1.34 -8.60 0.93
CA ARG A 19 0.42 -9.62 0.39
C ARG A 19 0.41 -10.92 1.20
N ARG A 20 1.52 -11.29 1.84
CA ARG A 20 1.63 -12.54 2.60
C ARG A 20 1.05 -12.41 4.01
N LEU A 21 1.24 -11.26 4.65
CA LEU A 21 1.02 -11.07 6.09
C LEU A 21 -0.25 -10.29 6.40
N LEU A 22 -0.69 -9.40 5.52
CA LEU A 22 -1.86 -8.56 5.76
C LEU A 22 -3.12 -9.36 6.12
N PRO A 23 -3.46 -10.47 5.43
CA PRO A 23 -4.67 -11.22 5.76
C PRO A 23 -4.65 -11.79 7.19
N GLU A 24 -3.49 -12.29 7.64
CA GLU A 24 -3.31 -12.85 8.98
C GLU A 24 -3.42 -11.77 10.06
N ILE A 25 -2.87 -10.58 9.80
CA ILE A 25 -2.97 -9.41 10.68
C ILE A 25 -4.42 -8.95 10.77
N GLN A 26 -5.14 -8.88 9.64
CA GLN A 26 -6.54 -8.48 9.61
C GLN A 26 -7.45 -9.50 10.30
N ASP A 27 -7.20 -10.80 10.14
CA ASP A 27 -7.95 -11.84 10.85
C ASP A 27 -7.74 -11.71 12.38
N THR A 28 -6.49 -11.49 12.81
CA THR A 28 -6.14 -11.38 14.23
C THR A 28 -6.71 -10.13 14.90
N HIS A 29 -6.71 -8.99 14.21
CA HIS A 29 -7.04 -7.69 14.81
C HIS A 29 -8.39 -7.11 14.38
N SER A 30 -8.99 -7.66 13.32
CA SER A 30 -10.26 -7.23 12.72
C SER A 30 -10.38 -5.70 12.62
N PRO A 31 -9.47 -5.01 11.90
CA PRO A 31 -9.56 -3.56 11.73
C PRO A 31 -10.80 -3.19 10.89
N GLU A 32 -11.36 -2.01 11.16
CA GLU A 32 -12.47 -1.42 10.41
C GLU A 32 -11.96 -0.53 9.25
N LEU A 33 -10.66 -0.21 9.24
CA LEU A 33 -9.99 0.56 8.20
C LEU A 33 -8.51 0.15 8.12
N THR A 34 -8.03 -0.16 6.92
CA THR A 34 -6.63 -0.46 6.59
C THR A 34 -6.05 0.62 5.67
N VAL A 35 -4.97 1.24 6.13
CA VAL A 35 -4.24 2.28 5.38
C VAL A 35 -2.80 1.81 5.13
N VAL A 36 -2.27 2.05 3.93
CA VAL A 36 -0.91 1.65 3.55
C VAL A 36 -0.15 2.82 2.92
N ASN A 37 1.07 3.11 3.40
CA ASN A 37 1.97 4.05 2.72
C ASN A 37 2.65 3.38 1.52
N ALA A 38 2.36 3.87 0.32
CA ALA A 38 2.85 3.33 -0.94
C ALA A 38 4.05 4.11 -1.53
N GLU A 39 4.60 5.12 -0.84
CA GLU A 39 5.56 6.06 -1.44
C GLU A 39 6.85 5.43 -1.99
N ASN A 40 7.19 4.21 -1.57
CA ASN A 40 8.41 3.51 -1.97
C ASN A 40 8.12 2.19 -2.73
N ALA A 41 6.88 1.96 -3.16
CA ALA A 41 6.43 0.67 -3.65
C ALA A 41 7.01 0.30 -5.04
N ALA A 42 7.31 1.30 -5.88
CA ALA A 42 7.88 1.14 -7.21
C ALA A 42 9.42 1.15 -7.19
N GLY A 43 10.03 0.01 -6.87
CA GLY A 43 11.49 -0.13 -6.92
C GLY A 43 12.24 0.72 -5.89
N GLY A 44 11.55 1.16 -4.84
CA GLY A 44 12.10 1.97 -3.76
C GLY A 44 11.76 3.46 -3.81
N PHE A 45 11.17 3.96 -4.91
CA PHE A 45 10.82 5.38 -5.08
C PHE A 45 9.54 5.54 -5.93
N GLY A 46 8.53 6.15 -5.34
CA GLY A 46 7.22 6.37 -5.93
C GLY A 46 6.35 5.12 -6.00
N VAL A 47 5.24 5.24 -6.73
CA VAL A 47 4.25 4.18 -6.98
C VAL A 47 3.78 4.28 -8.43
N THR A 48 3.52 3.15 -9.10
CA THR A 48 2.94 3.14 -10.47
C THR A 48 1.46 2.84 -10.40
N ALA A 49 0.71 3.20 -11.45
CA ALA A 49 -0.72 2.89 -11.58
C ALA A 49 -1.02 1.38 -11.35
N GLU A 50 -0.20 0.52 -11.95
CA GLU A 50 -0.31 -0.94 -11.80
C GLU A 50 -0.18 -1.41 -10.34
N ILE A 51 0.66 -0.73 -9.54
CA ILE A 51 0.85 -1.07 -8.12
C ILE A 51 -0.30 -0.55 -7.26
N VAL A 52 -0.86 0.62 -7.60
CA VAL A 52 -2.08 1.14 -6.96
C VAL A 52 -3.22 0.13 -7.18
N ASP A 53 -3.43 -0.29 -8.42
CA ASP A 53 -4.44 -1.29 -8.76
C ASP A 53 -4.18 -2.62 -8.04
N GLU A 54 -2.92 -3.07 -7.97
CA GLU A 54 -2.54 -4.28 -7.22
C GLU A 54 -2.94 -4.20 -5.74
N PHE A 55 -2.70 -3.06 -5.09
CA PHE A 55 -3.00 -2.89 -3.67
C PHE A 55 -4.51 -2.83 -3.39
N LEU A 56 -5.27 -2.21 -4.28
CA LEU A 56 -6.72 -2.03 -4.08
C LEU A 56 -7.54 -3.22 -4.61
N ALA A 57 -6.98 -4.08 -5.47
CA ALA A 57 -7.70 -5.16 -6.14
C ALA A 57 -8.37 -6.17 -5.19
N SER A 58 -7.78 -6.47 -4.02
CA SER A 58 -8.36 -7.43 -3.07
C SER A 58 -9.38 -6.83 -2.12
N GLY A 59 -9.47 -5.50 -2.03
CA GLY A 59 -10.30 -4.80 -1.04
C GLY A 59 -9.81 -4.95 0.41
N GLU A 60 -8.64 -5.55 0.63
CA GLU A 60 -8.02 -5.67 1.96
C GLU A 60 -7.43 -4.35 2.46
N ILE A 61 -7.12 -3.45 1.52
CA ILE A 61 -6.58 -2.10 1.76
C ILE A 61 -7.63 -1.09 1.33
N ASP A 62 -8.07 -0.24 2.26
CA ASP A 62 -9.11 0.74 1.99
C ASP A 62 -8.55 2.03 1.36
N LEU A 63 -7.37 2.44 1.79
CA LEU A 63 -6.76 3.72 1.42
C LEU A 63 -5.25 3.60 1.28
N LEU A 64 -4.71 4.31 0.30
CA LEU A 64 -3.28 4.50 0.13
C LEU A 64 -2.88 5.91 0.55
N THR A 65 -1.77 6.02 1.27
CA THR A 65 -1.07 7.28 1.49
C THR A 65 0.25 7.30 0.73
N SER A 66 0.86 8.47 0.65
CA SER A 66 2.19 8.66 0.09
C SER A 66 2.97 9.70 0.89
N GLY A 67 4.14 10.07 0.38
CA GLY A 67 5.06 11.01 1.02
C GLY A 67 5.86 11.80 0.00
N ASN A 68 7.14 12.01 0.28
CA ASN A 68 7.99 12.88 -0.53
C ASN A 68 8.32 12.29 -1.92
N HIS A 69 8.18 10.98 -2.11
CA HIS A 69 8.47 10.29 -3.37
C HIS A 69 7.26 10.19 -4.32
N ILE A 70 6.13 10.84 -3.99
CA ILE A 70 4.89 10.76 -4.78
C ILE A 70 5.06 11.19 -6.25
N TRP A 71 6.01 12.09 -6.55
CA TRP A 71 6.24 12.61 -7.91
C TRP A 71 7.31 11.83 -8.71
N ASP A 72 7.97 10.84 -8.10
CA ASP A 72 9.06 10.09 -8.76
C ASP A 72 8.53 9.13 -9.85
N LYS A 73 7.23 8.86 -9.82
CA LYS A 73 6.49 8.08 -10.82
C LYS A 73 5.22 8.85 -11.21
N PRO A 74 5.23 9.64 -12.30
CA PRO A 74 4.09 10.48 -12.70
C PRO A 74 2.80 9.71 -12.95
N GLU A 75 2.90 8.42 -13.25
CA GLU A 75 1.77 7.53 -13.45
C GLU A 75 1.00 7.26 -12.15
N GLY A 76 1.68 7.25 -11.00
CA GLY A 76 1.04 6.99 -9.70
C GLY A 76 0.08 8.10 -9.28
N THR A 77 0.40 9.36 -9.56
CA THR A 77 -0.42 10.51 -9.16
C THR A 77 -1.65 10.72 -10.05
N ASN A 78 -1.64 10.24 -11.29
CA ASN A 78 -2.78 10.34 -12.19
C ASN A 78 -3.83 9.23 -11.96
N HIS A 79 -3.54 8.30 -11.05
CA HIS A 79 -4.34 7.10 -10.80
C HIS A 79 -4.86 6.99 -9.36
N CYS A 80 -4.57 8.00 -8.53
CA CYS A 80 -5.06 8.16 -7.17
C CYS A 80 -6.18 9.20 -7.09
#